data_AF-G2PBD2-F1
#
_entry.id   AF-G2PBD2-F1
#
_cell.length_a   1.000
_cell.length_b   1.000
_cell.length_c   1.000
_cell.angle_alpha   90.00
_cell.angle_beta   90.00
_cell.angle_gamma   90.00
#
_symmetry.space_group_name_H-M   'P 1'
#
loop_
_entity.id
_entity.type
_entity.pdbx_description
1 polymer ?
#
loop_
_entity_poly.entity_id
_entity_poly.type
_entity_poly.pdbx_seq_one_letter_code
_entity_poly.pdbx_strand_id
1 'polypeptide(L)'
;MRLAKTIRGLIPVMALAVSAWAVSAPASAEGKGGGGGAGEKAAPVPCGDVAALITAVSEANSSPLGGSVSLATGCVYTLGSAAYTGPNGADGLPLITRDVTISGTQATIRRSASAGDFRLAEIAPGGSLTVNGVTFSGGRATSGAGTDGGGMFDAGSLRLINATVTGNTASNIGGGVEVASGGSAVLSATDVTHNSAGDGGGIHVNTSATLSVSGGNISDNTADSSGGGVSNFGTTLLAAVTVARNRTTNFEGGGIATSAGDLTINGSRVAENTAGSFGGGIANMGSALRVLATTVSGNTATLNGGGLFQHAGTTQMIGDTVTGNTANGGQGGGIFTDGGTISLAATTVSGNNPNQCVPALAGC
;
A
#
# COMPACT_ATOMS: atom_id res chain seq x y z
N MET A 1 -30.18 33.13 -56.93
CA MET A 1 -30.94 32.49 -55.82
C MET A 1 -30.00 31.49 -55.15
N ARG A 2 -29.86 31.61 -53.82
CA ARG A 2 -29.08 30.80 -52.86
C ARG A 2 -27.63 31.20 -52.56
N LEU A 3 -27.46 31.41 -51.26
CA LEU A 3 -26.38 32.02 -50.48
C LEU A 3 -25.17 31.08 -50.28
N ALA A 4 -24.02 31.72 -50.09
CA ALA A 4 -22.82 31.18 -49.48
C ALA A 4 -23.05 30.76 -48.01
N LYS A 5 -22.38 29.68 -47.57
CA LYS A 5 -21.92 29.53 -46.18
C LYS A 5 -20.79 28.50 -46.07
N THR A 6 -19.60 29.02 -45.85
CA THR A 6 -18.42 28.32 -45.34
C THR A 6 -18.68 27.93 -43.89
N ILE A 7 -18.49 26.66 -43.52
CA ILE A 7 -18.45 26.22 -42.11
C ILE A 7 -17.15 25.46 -41.90
N ARG A 8 -16.25 26.09 -41.12
CA ARG A 8 -15.09 25.46 -40.50
C ARG A 8 -15.60 24.56 -39.37
N GLY A 9 -15.33 23.25 -39.45
CA GLY A 9 -15.62 22.31 -38.37
C GLY A 9 -14.55 22.43 -37.28
N LEU A 10 -14.96 22.82 -36.07
CA LEU A 10 -14.15 22.73 -34.86
C LEU A 10 -14.04 21.28 -34.41
N ILE A 11 -12.82 20.88 -34.02
CA ILE A 11 -12.53 19.67 -33.26
C ILE A 11 -12.98 19.93 -31.81
N PRO A 12 -13.88 19.13 -31.21
CA PRO A 12 -14.14 19.24 -29.78
C PRO A 12 -13.01 18.54 -29.03
N VAL A 13 -12.16 19.33 -28.38
CA VAL A 13 -11.29 18.86 -27.31
C VAL A 13 -12.20 18.44 -26.15
N MET A 14 -12.38 17.13 -25.99
CA MET A 14 -13.15 16.56 -24.89
C MET A 14 -12.30 16.69 -23.63
N ALA A 15 -12.63 17.67 -22.78
CA ALA A 15 -12.01 17.83 -21.47
C ALA A 15 -12.33 16.59 -20.62
N LEU A 16 -11.29 15.80 -20.30
CA LEU A 16 -11.34 14.74 -19.31
C LEU A 16 -11.63 15.36 -17.94
N ALA A 17 -12.85 15.17 -17.46
CA ALA A 17 -13.20 15.45 -16.07
C ALA A 17 -12.57 14.36 -15.19
N VAL A 18 -11.46 14.68 -14.53
CA VAL A 18 -10.95 13.90 -13.41
C VAL A 18 -11.91 14.11 -12.25
N SER A 19 -12.85 13.18 -12.04
CA SER A 19 -13.71 13.18 -10.86
C SER A 19 -12.87 12.70 -9.66
N ALA A 20 -12.26 13.66 -8.97
CA ALA A 20 -11.78 13.45 -7.62
C ALA A 20 -13.00 13.14 -6.74
N TRP A 21 -13.16 11.88 -6.33
CA TRP A 21 -14.01 11.55 -5.20
C TRP A 21 -13.32 12.12 -3.96
N ALA A 22 -13.63 13.37 -3.63
CA ALA A 22 -13.33 13.93 -2.34
C ALA A 22 -14.10 13.10 -1.30
N VAL A 23 -13.38 12.28 -0.54
CA VAL A 23 -13.89 11.76 0.72
C VAL A 23 -14.20 13.00 1.55
N SER A 24 -15.48 13.26 1.76
CA SER A 24 -15.95 14.34 2.63
C SER A 24 -15.43 14.07 4.03
N ALA A 25 -14.38 14.78 4.44
CA ALA A 25 -14.08 14.97 5.84
C ALA A 25 -15.33 15.61 6.48
N PRO A 26 -15.87 15.10 7.61
CA PRO A 26 -16.94 15.79 8.29
C PRO A 26 -16.45 17.19 8.67
N ALA A 27 -17.18 18.20 8.21
CA ALA A 27 -16.94 19.59 8.56
C ALA A 27 -16.96 19.72 10.09
N SER A 28 -15.86 20.19 10.68
CA SER A 28 -15.84 20.66 12.06
C SER A 28 -16.84 21.80 12.19
N ALA A 29 -17.88 21.58 12.98
CA ALA A 29 -18.80 22.63 13.38
C ALA A 29 -18.03 23.65 14.24
N GLU A 30 -17.89 24.87 13.73
CA GLU A 30 -17.47 26.03 14.52
C GLU A 30 -18.55 26.36 15.56
N GLY A 31 -18.41 25.78 16.75
CA GLY A 31 -19.10 26.23 17.96
C GLY A 31 -18.35 27.40 18.59
N LYS A 32 -18.90 28.61 18.51
CA LYS A 32 -18.38 29.78 19.24
C LYS A 32 -18.62 29.62 20.75
N GLY A 33 -17.52 29.68 21.51
CA GLY A 33 -17.47 30.35 22.82
C GLY A 33 -17.72 29.50 24.06
N GLY A 34 -16.64 29.11 24.74
CA GLY A 34 -16.64 28.65 26.13
C GLY A 34 -15.22 28.37 26.59
N GLY A 35 -14.61 29.31 27.31
CA GLY A 35 -13.20 29.24 27.72
C GLY A 35 -12.89 28.11 28.69
N GLY A 36 -11.74 27.46 28.48
CA GLY A 36 -11.20 26.47 29.41
C GLY A 36 -9.93 25.81 28.85
N GLY A 37 -8.76 26.28 29.31
CA GLY A 37 -7.48 25.57 29.22
C GLY A 37 -6.87 25.44 27.83
N ALA A 38 -5.89 26.31 27.52
CA ALA A 38 -4.86 25.94 26.55
C ALA A 38 -4.19 24.67 27.07
N GLY A 39 -4.50 23.51 26.47
CA GLY A 39 -3.74 22.29 26.69
C GLY A 39 -2.30 22.59 26.28
N GLU A 40 -1.43 22.71 27.28
CA GLU A 40 0.00 22.89 27.08
C GLU A 40 0.48 21.78 26.14
N LYS A 41 0.97 22.17 24.95
CA LYS A 41 1.44 21.22 23.95
C LYS A 41 2.55 20.40 24.61
N ALA A 42 2.26 19.14 24.93
CA ALA A 42 3.19 18.27 25.63
C ALA A 42 4.57 18.33 24.98
N ALA A 43 5.61 18.50 25.81
CA ALA A 43 6.98 18.56 25.32
C ALA A 43 7.29 17.29 24.51
N PRO A 44 8.04 17.40 23.40
CA PRO A 44 8.38 16.24 22.60
C PRO A 44 9.23 15.24 23.41
N VAL A 45 9.06 13.96 23.11
CA VAL A 45 9.91 12.88 23.62
C VAL A 45 11.37 13.24 23.31
N PRO A 46 12.28 13.28 24.31
CA PRO A 46 13.68 13.62 24.09
C PRO A 46 14.34 12.75 23.02
N CYS A 47 15.27 13.35 22.26
CA CYS A 47 15.90 12.70 21.12
C CYS A 47 16.57 11.37 21.51
N GLY A 48 16.15 10.26 20.90
CA GLY A 48 16.72 8.94 21.16
C GLY A 48 16.29 8.29 22.48
N ASP A 49 15.45 8.95 23.28
CA ASP A 49 14.95 8.40 24.53
C ASP A 49 13.80 7.40 24.26
N VAL A 50 14.19 6.13 24.15
CA VAL A 50 13.28 5.01 23.91
C VAL A 50 12.38 4.74 25.11
N ALA A 51 12.87 4.92 26.33
CA ALA A 51 12.06 4.70 27.53
C ALA A 51 10.94 5.74 27.61
N ALA A 52 11.25 7.02 27.34
CA ALA A 52 10.24 8.08 27.27
C ALA A 52 9.24 7.86 26.12
N LEU A 53 9.68 7.34 24.97
CA LEU A 53 8.78 6.94 23.88
C LEU A 53 7.77 5.87 24.34
N ILE A 54 8.26 4.79 24.96
CA ILE A 54 7.41 3.69 25.43
C ILE A 54 6.42 4.18 26.50
N THR A 55 6.88 5.01 27.43
CA THR A 55 6.03 5.63 28.46
C THR A 55 4.93 6.49 27.81
N ALA A 56 5.27 7.37 26.87
CA ALA A 56 4.31 8.25 26.21
C ALA A 56 3.23 7.46 25.44
N VAL A 57 3.60 6.36 24.76
CA VAL A 57 2.63 5.48 24.10
C VAL A 57 1.73 4.77 25.13
N SER A 58 2.30 4.33 26.25
CA SER A 58 1.54 3.67 27.32
C SER A 58 0.53 4.61 27.99
N GLU A 59 0.91 5.87 28.21
CA GLU A 59 0.03 6.92 28.72
C GLU A 59 -1.10 7.23 27.74
N ALA A 60 -0.79 7.34 26.44
CA ALA A 60 -1.80 7.53 25.39
C ALA A 60 -2.82 6.37 25.36
N ASN A 61 -2.35 5.13 25.50
CA ASN A 61 -3.20 3.93 25.57
C ASN A 61 -4.06 3.88 26.85
N SER A 62 -3.60 4.46 27.95
CA SER A 62 -4.31 4.44 29.24
C SER A 62 -5.34 5.57 29.37
N SER A 63 -5.25 6.59 28.52
CA SER A 63 -6.18 7.71 28.50
C SER A 63 -7.56 7.29 27.97
N PRO A 64 -8.67 7.64 28.65
CA PRO A 64 -10.02 7.34 28.18
C PRO A 64 -10.38 7.92 26.81
N LEU A 65 -9.71 9.01 26.41
CA LEU A 65 -9.92 9.69 25.12
C LEU A 65 -8.79 9.42 24.13
N GLY A 66 -7.88 8.49 24.44
CA GLY A 66 -6.63 8.33 23.69
C GLY A 66 -5.63 9.45 23.98
N GLY A 67 -4.54 9.50 23.22
CA GLY A 67 -3.46 10.45 23.47
C GLY A 67 -2.56 10.72 22.26
N SER A 68 -1.74 11.77 22.39
CA SER A 68 -0.78 12.19 21.37
C SER A 68 0.65 12.07 21.90
N VAL A 69 1.52 11.49 21.09
CA VAL A 69 2.96 11.37 21.31
C VAL A 69 3.67 12.24 20.27
N SER A 70 4.42 13.24 20.73
CA SER A 70 5.24 14.08 19.86
C SER A 70 6.69 13.63 19.95
N LEU A 71 7.31 13.27 18.83
CA LEU A 71 8.74 12.96 18.75
C LEU A 71 9.53 14.21 18.38
N ALA A 72 10.78 14.27 18.81
CA ALA A 72 11.70 15.31 18.38
C ALA A 72 12.03 15.14 16.89
N THR A 73 12.01 16.25 16.14
CA THR A 73 12.23 16.29 14.69
C THR A 73 13.58 15.66 14.32
N GLY A 74 13.58 14.78 13.30
CA GLY A 74 14.80 14.15 12.79
C GLY A 74 15.46 13.11 13.71
N CYS A 75 14.89 12.85 14.89
CA CYS A 75 15.49 11.96 15.87
C CYS A 75 15.23 10.48 15.57
N VAL A 76 16.20 9.65 15.94
CA VAL A 76 16.11 8.19 15.80
C VAL A 76 15.95 7.55 17.17
N TYR A 77 14.87 6.79 17.34
CA TYR A 77 14.53 6.02 18.53
C TYR A 77 14.79 4.54 18.23
N THR A 78 15.90 4.01 18.74
CA THR A 78 16.37 2.65 18.41
C THR A 78 15.96 1.66 19.50
N LEU A 79 14.91 0.90 19.24
CA LEU A 79 14.34 -0.11 20.13
C LEU A 79 15.31 -1.29 20.29
N GLY A 80 15.80 -1.53 21.51
CA GLY A 80 16.71 -2.63 21.83
C GLY A 80 16.00 -3.93 22.23
N SER A 81 14.71 -3.85 22.58
CA SER A 81 13.88 -4.97 23.02
C SER A 81 12.41 -4.66 22.73
N ALA A 82 11.57 -5.70 22.76
CA ALA A 82 10.13 -5.54 22.71
C ALA A 82 9.61 -4.86 23.99
N ALA A 83 8.62 -3.97 23.85
CA ALA A 83 7.87 -3.37 24.94
C ALA A 83 6.64 -4.20 25.32
N TYR A 84 6.15 -5.03 24.40
CA TYR A 84 5.01 -5.92 24.62
C TYR A 84 5.27 -7.29 23.97
N THR A 85 4.71 -8.34 24.55
CA THR A 85 4.69 -9.67 23.92
C THR A 85 3.34 -10.30 24.20
N GLY A 86 2.56 -10.44 23.13
CA GLY A 86 1.19 -10.92 23.17
C GLY A 86 1.01 -12.22 22.40
N PRO A 87 -0.24 -12.62 22.15
CA PRO A 87 -0.55 -13.82 21.38
C PRO A 87 -0.05 -13.77 19.94
N ASN A 88 0.12 -12.56 19.38
CA ASN A 88 0.60 -12.36 18.01
C ASN A 88 2.13 -12.20 17.92
N GLY A 89 2.85 -12.33 19.05
CA GLY A 89 4.30 -12.18 19.10
C GLY A 89 4.75 -10.92 19.84
N ALA A 90 6.02 -10.56 19.62
CA ALA A 90 6.68 -9.45 20.30
C ALA A 90 6.60 -8.15 19.50
N ASP A 91 6.41 -7.04 20.20
CA ASP A 91 6.18 -5.70 19.66
C ASP A 91 7.10 -4.67 20.30
N GLY A 92 7.73 -3.85 19.46
CA GLY A 92 8.65 -2.79 19.88
C GLY A 92 7.97 -1.68 20.67
N LEU A 93 6.73 -1.34 20.31
CA LEU A 93 5.87 -0.41 21.04
C LEU A 93 4.83 -1.18 21.87
N PRO A 94 4.26 -0.55 22.92
CA PRO A 94 3.08 -1.10 23.59
C PRO A 94 1.93 -1.35 22.61
N LEU A 95 1.17 -2.44 22.83
CA LEU A 95 -0.02 -2.77 22.04
C LEU A 95 -0.99 -1.59 21.99
N ILE A 96 -1.37 -1.16 20.79
CA ILE A 96 -2.29 -0.04 20.61
C ILE A 96 -3.73 -0.53 20.80
N THR A 97 -4.38 -0.06 21.87
CA THR A 97 -5.75 -0.47 22.26
C THR A 97 -6.73 0.71 22.36
N ARG A 98 -6.22 1.94 22.17
CA ARG A 98 -6.98 3.19 22.13
C ARG A 98 -6.51 4.05 20.95
N ASP A 99 -7.09 5.23 20.81
CA ASP A 99 -6.67 6.22 19.84
C ASP A 99 -5.30 6.79 20.23
N VAL A 100 -4.26 6.41 19.50
CA VAL A 100 -2.90 6.91 19.68
C VAL A 100 -2.47 7.67 18.43
N THR A 101 -2.02 8.91 18.60
CA THR A 101 -1.42 9.71 17.52
C THR A 101 0.06 9.91 17.78
N ILE A 102 0.93 9.41 16.89
CA ILE A 102 2.37 9.64 16.94
C ILE A 102 2.75 10.64 15.84
N SER A 103 3.30 11.79 16.22
CA SER A 103 3.76 12.82 15.28
C SER A 103 5.24 13.10 15.48
N GLY A 104 6.01 13.15 14.39
CA GLY A 104 7.44 13.40 14.48
C GLY A 104 8.06 13.59 13.11
N THR A 105 8.12 14.83 12.63
CA THR A 105 8.66 15.13 11.30
C THR A 105 10.06 14.57 11.15
N GLN A 106 10.23 13.64 10.20
CA GLN A 106 11.50 12.94 9.92
C GLN A 106 12.05 12.14 11.11
N ALA A 107 11.26 11.91 12.16
CA ALA A 107 11.65 11.03 13.24
C ALA A 107 11.61 9.57 12.76
N THR A 108 12.46 8.73 13.33
CA THR A 108 12.52 7.30 13.01
C THR A 108 12.34 6.47 14.27
N ILE A 109 11.40 5.54 14.25
CA ILE A 109 11.31 4.42 15.19
C ILE A 109 11.89 3.20 14.49
N ARG A 110 12.94 2.62 15.09
CA ARG A 110 13.71 1.54 14.46
C ARG A 110 14.02 0.42 15.43
N ARG A 111 13.98 -0.83 14.96
CA ARG A 111 14.55 -1.97 15.69
C ARG A 111 16.08 -1.95 15.62
N SER A 112 16.77 -2.13 16.74
CA SER A 112 18.23 -2.34 16.74
C SER A 112 18.59 -3.62 15.99
N ALA A 113 19.56 -3.58 15.08
CA ALA A 113 20.01 -4.76 14.34
C ALA A 113 20.41 -5.94 15.25
N SER A 114 20.96 -5.66 16.44
CA SER A 114 21.38 -6.67 17.42
C SER A 114 20.27 -7.17 18.35
N ALA A 115 19.05 -6.61 18.26
CA ALA A 115 17.95 -7.03 19.10
C ALA A 115 17.36 -8.38 18.65
N GLY A 116 16.56 -9.01 19.52
CA GLY A 116 15.68 -10.11 19.10
C GLY A 116 14.67 -9.67 18.04
N ASP A 117 13.95 -10.63 17.48
CA ASP A 117 12.88 -10.36 16.52
C ASP A 117 11.67 -9.75 17.24
N PHE A 118 11.20 -8.61 16.72
CA PHE A 118 9.90 -8.02 17.03
C PHE A 118 9.50 -7.07 15.89
N ARG A 119 8.21 -6.99 15.60
CA ARG A 119 7.64 -5.92 14.76
C ARG A 119 7.57 -4.63 15.57
N LEU A 120 7.43 -3.50 14.89
CA LEU A 120 7.53 -2.20 15.55
C LEU A 120 6.23 -1.77 16.23
N ALA A 121 5.09 -2.08 15.61
CA ALA A 121 3.78 -1.72 16.14
C ALA A 121 2.73 -2.81 15.86
N GLU A 122 1.84 -3.00 16.83
CA GLU A 122 0.61 -3.77 16.69
C GLU A 122 -0.60 -2.91 17.10
N ILE A 123 -1.64 -2.96 16.27
CA ILE A 123 -2.94 -2.33 16.53
C ILE A 123 -3.95 -3.43 16.81
N ALA A 124 -4.48 -3.47 18.03
CA ALA A 124 -5.50 -4.43 18.43
C ALA A 124 -6.87 -4.08 17.82
N PRO A 125 -7.81 -5.05 17.75
CA PRO A 125 -9.20 -4.76 17.43
C PRO A 125 -9.79 -3.67 18.32
N GLY A 126 -10.35 -2.63 17.69
CA GLY A 126 -10.88 -1.43 18.37
C GLY A 126 -9.85 -0.38 18.77
N GLY A 127 -8.55 -0.67 18.60
CA GLY A 127 -7.48 0.32 18.71
C GLY A 127 -7.31 1.12 17.41
N SER A 128 -6.68 2.29 17.52
CA SER A 128 -6.43 3.16 16.37
C SER A 128 -5.06 3.83 16.49
N LEU A 129 -4.22 3.68 15.46
CA LEU A 129 -2.92 4.33 15.38
C LEU A 129 -2.90 5.33 14.22
N THR A 130 -2.74 6.61 14.52
CA THR A 130 -2.38 7.63 13.52
C THR A 130 -0.90 7.96 13.63
N VAL A 131 -0.19 7.93 12.51
CA VAL A 131 1.23 8.32 12.40
C VAL A 131 1.37 9.49 11.43
N ASN A 132 2.10 10.53 11.83
CA ASN A 132 2.38 11.69 10.99
C ASN A 132 3.89 12.01 10.92
N GLY A 133 4.48 11.83 9.75
CA GLY A 133 5.87 12.24 9.47
C GLY A 133 6.96 11.28 9.95
N VAL A 134 6.59 10.10 10.46
CA VAL A 134 7.51 9.17 11.14
C VAL A 134 7.90 8.00 10.22
N THR A 135 9.16 7.59 10.31
CA THR A 135 9.69 6.37 9.69
C THR A 135 9.65 5.19 10.66
N PHE A 136 9.12 4.05 10.23
CA PHE A 136 9.18 2.76 10.89
C PHE A 136 10.14 1.85 10.13
N SER A 137 11.23 1.41 10.78
CA SER A 137 12.25 0.60 10.07
C SER A 137 12.92 -0.54 10.84
N GLY A 138 13.37 -1.55 10.11
CA GLY A 138 14.15 -2.67 10.65
C GLY A 138 13.35 -3.66 11.50
N GLY A 139 12.03 -3.51 11.57
CA GLY A 139 11.14 -4.43 12.26
C GLY A 139 11.24 -5.84 11.67
N ARG A 140 11.14 -6.85 12.54
CA ARG A 140 11.36 -8.24 12.16
C ARG A 140 10.41 -9.18 12.86
N ALA A 141 9.60 -9.91 12.11
CA ALA A 141 8.68 -10.93 12.58
C ALA A 141 9.01 -12.26 11.88
N THR A 142 10.10 -12.94 12.27
CA THR A 142 10.57 -14.17 11.59
C THR A 142 10.68 -15.41 12.47
N SER A 143 10.41 -15.32 13.76
CA SER A 143 10.48 -16.44 14.70
C SER A 143 9.20 -16.58 15.53
N GLY A 144 8.20 -17.28 15.01
CA GLY A 144 6.97 -17.58 15.76
C GLY A 144 6.13 -16.36 16.13
N ALA A 145 6.33 -15.22 15.46
CA ALA A 145 5.36 -14.14 15.45
C ALA A 145 4.11 -14.62 14.69
N GLY A 146 2.93 -14.17 15.14
CA GLY A 146 1.61 -14.59 14.68
C GLY A 146 1.29 -14.08 13.28
N THR A 147 0.20 -13.35 13.09
CA THR A 147 -0.20 -12.88 11.74
C THR A 147 0.68 -11.72 11.30
N ASP A 148 1.86 -12.05 10.76
CA ASP A 148 3.04 -11.18 10.63
C ASP A 148 2.76 -9.88 9.88
N GLY A 149 3.41 -8.81 10.33
CA GLY A 149 3.47 -7.50 9.69
C GLY A 149 4.80 -6.89 10.11
N GLY A 150 5.90 -7.23 9.42
CA GLY A 150 7.26 -7.10 9.94
C GLY A 150 7.59 -5.72 10.50
N GLY A 151 7.03 -4.67 9.89
CA GLY A 151 6.98 -3.33 10.46
C GLY A 151 5.76 -3.15 11.36
N MET A 152 4.55 -3.29 10.80
CA MET A 152 3.29 -3.01 11.47
C MET A 152 2.25 -4.11 11.23
N PHE A 153 1.58 -4.53 12.30
CA PHE A 153 0.42 -5.44 12.24
C PHE A 153 -0.85 -4.69 12.64
N ASP A 154 -1.82 -4.58 11.72
CA ASP A 154 -3.08 -3.85 11.93
C ASP A 154 -4.29 -4.80 11.97
N ALA A 155 -4.82 -5.03 13.17
CA ALA A 155 -6.12 -5.68 13.39
C ALA A 155 -7.20 -4.68 13.83
N GLY A 156 -6.92 -3.38 13.78
CA GLY A 156 -7.82 -2.30 14.17
C GLY A 156 -7.91 -1.25 13.07
N SER A 157 -7.45 -0.03 13.37
CA SER A 157 -7.39 1.06 12.40
C SER A 157 -5.99 1.69 12.34
N LEU A 158 -5.33 1.58 11.19
CA LEU A 158 -4.05 2.23 10.93
C LEU A 158 -4.19 3.42 9.99
N ARG A 159 -3.59 4.56 10.36
CA ARG A 159 -3.50 5.72 9.46
C ARG A 159 -2.08 6.27 9.41
N LEU A 160 -1.46 6.20 8.22
CA LEU A 160 -0.11 6.69 7.96
C LEU A 160 -0.18 7.94 7.08
N ILE A 161 0.49 9.01 7.50
CA ILE A 161 0.46 10.32 6.82
C ILE A 161 1.89 10.83 6.71
N ASN A 162 2.36 11.05 5.49
CA ASN A 162 3.76 11.46 5.24
C ASN A 162 4.77 10.55 5.98
N ALA A 163 4.44 9.26 6.09
CA ALA A 163 5.23 8.30 6.84
C ALA A 163 6.11 7.46 5.91
N THR A 164 7.01 6.69 6.49
CA THR A 164 7.79 5.70 5.75
C THR A 164 7.81 4.37 6.51
N VAL A 165 7.53 3.27 5.84
CA VAL A 165 7.67 1.90 6.39
C VAL A 165 8.73 1.19 5.56
N THR A 166 9.93 0.99 6.12
CA THR A 166 11.06 0.52 5.31
C THR A 166 12.03 -0.45 5.98
N GLY A 167 12.59 -1.37 5.19
CA GLY A 167 13.62 -2.29 5.69
C GLY A 167 13.07 -3.29 6.71
N ASN A 168 11.78 -3.62 6.64
CA ASN A 168 11.13 -4.54 7.57
C ASN A 168 11.01 -5.94 6.94
N THR A 169 10.96 -6.97 7.79
CA THR A 169 10.96 -8.37 7.33
C THR A 169 9.96 -9.21 8.11
N ALA A 170 9.12 -9.95 7.40
CA ALA A 170 8.23 -10.96 7.95
C ALA A 170 8.55 -12.34 7.36
N SER A 171 8.22 -13.41 8.08
CA SER A 171 8.31 -14.77 7.54
C SER A 171 7.20 -15.06 6.53
N ASN A 172 5.98 -14.63 6.83
CA ASN A 172 4.80 -15.09 6.09
C ASN A 172 4.17 -13.99 5.25
N ILE A 173 3.63 -12.95 5.88
CA ILE A 173 2.83 -11.93 5.19
C ILE A 173 3.25 -10.52 5.63
N GLY A 174 3.05 -9.53 4.76
CA GLY A 174 3.13 -8.11 5.11
C GLY A 174 4.51 -7.69 5.63
N GLY A 175 5.52 -7.67 4.77
CA GLY A 175 6.90 -7.36 5.23
C GLY A 175 6.98 -5.99 5.88
N GLY A 176 6.32 -5.00 5.27
CA GLY A 176 6.11 -3.68 5.86
C GLY A 176 4.86 -3.64 6.73
N VAL A 177 3.70 -3.89 6.13
CA VAL A 177 2.38 -3.79 6.78
C VAL A 177 1.54 -5.02 6.49
N GLU A 178 0.96 -5.61 7.53
CA GLU A 178 -0.16 -6.54 7.42
C GLU A 178 -1.44 -5.84 7.88
N VAL A 179 -2.45 -5.86 7.01
CA VAL A 179 -3.82 -5.46 7.35
C VAL A 179 -4.62 -6.72 7.58
N ALA A 180 -4.79 -7.09 8.84
CA ALA A 180 -5.42 -8.32 9.27
C ALA A 180 -6.92 -8.33 8.96
N SER A 181 -7.56 -9.50 9.06
CA SER A 181 -9.01 -9.62 8.90
C SER A 181 -9.76 -8.66 9.85
N GLY A 182 -10.58 -7.78 9.27
CA GLY A 182 -11.31 -6.74 10.00
C GLY A 182 -10.52 -5.44 10.25
N GLY A 183 -9.23 -5.42 9.91
CA GLY A 183 -8.38 -4.22 9.94
C GLY A 183 -8.70 -3.23 8.82
N SER A 184 -8.34 -1.97 9.05
CA SER A 184 -8.55 -0.86 8.11
C SER A 184 -7.36 0.08 8.09
N ALA A 185 -6.62 0.06 6.98
CA ALA A 185 -5.44 0.89 6.81
C ALA A 185 -5.68 2.02 5.79
N VAL A 186 -5.28 3.23 6.16
CA VAL A 186 -5.28 4.41 5.28
C VAL A 186 -3.88 5.00 5.20
N LEU A 187 -3.28 4.99 4.02
CA LEU A 187 -1.97 5.55 3.74
C LEU A 187 -2.12 6.81 2.87
N SER A 188 -1.56 7.93 3.32
CA SER A 188 -1.55 9.18 2.56
C SER A 188 -0.14 9.71 2.43
N ALA A 189 0.32 9.91 1.20
CA ALA A 189 1.68 10.33 0.88
C ALA A 189 2.74 9.53 1.66
N THR A 190 2.54 8.21 1.77
CA THR A 190 3.37 7.31 2.57
C THR A 190 4.21 6.42 1.67
N ASP A 191 5.47 6.22 2.05
CA ASP A 191 6.39 5.34 1.33
C ASP A 191 6.50 3.98 2.04
N VAL A 192 6.21 2.88 1.35
CA VAL A 192 6.41 1.50 1.82
C VAL A 192 7.48 0.86 0.95
N THR A 193 8.72 0.80 1.45
CA THR A 193 9.87 0.43 0.62
C THR A 193 10.87 -0.52 1.24
N HIS A 194 11.55 -1.33 0.43
CA HIS A 194 12.62 -2.23 0.92
C HIS A 194 12.16 -3.22 1.99
N ASN A 195 10.91 -3.65 1.94
CA ASN A 195 10.37 -4.64 2.86
C ASN A 195 10.35 -6.04 2.23
N SER A 196 10.35 -7.08 3.07
CA SER A 196 10.41 -8.48 2.61
C SER A 196 9.44 -9.39 3.38
N ALA A 197 8.74 -10.28 2.67
CA ALA A 197 7.87 -11.30 3.26
C ALA A 197 7.70 -12.53 2.35
N GLY A 198 6.92 -13.52 2.79
CA GLY A 198 6.39 -14.57 1.93
C GLY A 198 5.43 -13.98 0.89
N ASP A 199 4.31 -13.40 1.34
CA ASP A 199 3.35 -12.66 0.50
C ASP A 199 3.27 -11.19 0.91
N GLY A 200 3.07 -10.29 -0.05
CA GLY A 200 2.93 -8.87 0.25
C GLY A 200 4.21 -8.30 0.85
N GLY A 201 5.29 -8.33 0.08
CA GLY A 201 6.61 -7.89 0.54
C GLY A 201 6.55 -6.49 1.18
N GLY A 202 5.82 -5.57 0.53
CA GLY A 202 5.44 -4.29 1.11
C GLY A 202 4.23 -4.41 2.03
N ILE A 203 3.07 -4.72 1.43
CA ILE A 203 1.77 -4.74 2.11
C ILE A 203 1.03 -6.03 1.80
N HIS A 204 0.47 -6.68 2.81
CA HIS A 204 -0.52 -7.73 2.65
C HIS A 204 -1.88 -7.25 3.20
N VAL A 205 -2.95 -7.55 2.48
CA VAL A 205 -4.32 -7.19 2.84
C VAL A 205 -5.14 -8.46 2.92
N ASN A 206 -5.54 -8.83 4.13
CA ASN A 206 -6.25 -10.06 4.40
C ASN A 206 -7.72 -10.02 3.92
N THR A 207 -8.38 -11.16 3.94
CA THR A 207 -9.82 -11.24 3.65
C THR A 207 -10.61 -10.40 4.65
N SER A 208 -11.62 -9.67 4.18
CA SER A 208 -12.43 -8.73 4.98
C SER A 208 -11.65 -7.54 5.57
N ALA A 209 -10.39 -7.34 5.17
CA ALA A 209 -9.63 -6.14 5.48
C ALA A 209 -9.84 -5.06 4.42
N THR A 210 -9.53 -3.82 4.77
CA THR A 210 -9.58 -2.69 3.82
C THR A 210 -8.29 -1.90 3.80
N LEU A 211 -7.83 -1.56 2.59
CA LEU A 211 -6.68 -0.69 2.37
C LEU A 211 -7.06 0.45 1.43
N SER A 212 -6.75 1.69 1.83
CA SER A 212 -6.84 2.86 0.96
C SER A 212 -5.52 3.61 0.95
N VAL A 213 -4.92 3.73 -0.23
CA VAL A 213 -3.65 4.45 -0.43
C VAL A 213 -3.87 5.62 -1.36
N SER A 214 -3.44 6.81 -0.94
CA SER A 214 -3.53 8.06 -1.71
C SER A 214 -2.16 8.74 -1.80
N GLY A 215 -1.56 8.72 -2.99
CA GLY A 215 -0.17 9.17 -3.15
C GLY A 215 0.86 8.24 -2.50
N GLY A 216 2.13 8.62 -2.61
CA GLY A 216 3.25 7.85 -2.06
C GLY A 216 3.77 6.74 -2.98
N ASN A 217 4.75 5.99 -2.48
CA ASN A 217 5.42 4.94 -3.23
C ASN A 217 5.38 3.59 -2.51
N ILE A 218 5.04 2.53 -3.23
CA ILE A 218 5.22 1.14 -2.80
C ILE A 218 6.32 0.57 -3.69
N SER A 219 7.56 0.57 -3.22
CA SER A 219 8.69 0.25 -4.11
C SER A 219 9.81 -0.56 -3.49
N ASP A 220 10.55 -1.27 -4.34
CA ASP A 220 11.74 -2.01 -3.93
C ASP A 220 11.44 -3.07 -2.86
N ASN A 221 10.20 -3.58 -2.80
CA ASN A 221 9.80 -4.64 -1.88
C ASN A 221 9.93 -6.02 -2.54
N THR A 222 10.21 -7.04 -1.73
CA THR A 222 10.40 -8.42 -2.20
C THR A 222 9.44 -9.38 -1.51
N ALA A 223 8.78 -10.22 -2.28
CA ALA A 223 8.02 -11.35 -1.77
C ALA A 223 8.60 -12.66 -2.31
N ASP A 224 8.64 -13.72 -1.49
CA ASP A 224 9.05 -15.04 -1.99
C ASP A 224 7.95 -15.70 -2.82
N SER A 225 6.70 -15.45 -2.40
CA SER A 225 5.45 -15.87 -3.02
C SER A 225 4.84 -14.72 -3.81
N SER A 226 3.67 -14.20 -3.44
CA SER A 226 2.85 -13.34 -4.30
C SER A 226 2.88 -11.88 -3.87
N GLY A 227 2.79 -10.96 -4.85
CA GLY A 227 2.61 -9.55 -4.58
C GLY A 227 3.83 -8.92 -3.94
N GLY A 228 4.90 -8.70 -4.73
CA GLY A 228 6.14 -8.10 -4.22
C GLY A 228 5.88 -6.77 -3.50
N GLY A 229 5.04 -5.91 -4.09
CA GLY A 229 4.56 -4.67 -3.48
C GLY A 229 3.32 -4.90 -2.63
N VAL A 230 2.24 -5.38 -3.25
CA VAL A 230 0.94 -5.60 -2.60
C VAL A 230 0.41 -6.99 -2.91
N SER A 231 0.00 -7.73 -1.88
CA SER A 231 -0.80 -8.94 -2.01
C SER A 231 -2.19 -8.70 -1.41
N ASN A 232 -3.23 -8.82 -2.25
CA ASN A 232 -4.60 -8.45 -1.89
C ASN A 232 -5.56 -9.64 -1.88
N PHE A 233 -6.19 -9.84 -0.72
CA PHE A 233 -7.32 -10.74 -0.49
C PHE A 233 -8.56 -9.99 0.03
N GLY A 234 -8.42 -8.72 0.39
CA GLY A 234 -9.48 -7.84 0.87
C GLY A 234 -9.91 -6.79 -0.16
N THR A 235 -10.42 -5.66 0.32
CA THR A 235 -10.83 -4.54 -0.54
C THR A 235 -9.76 -3.45 -0.53
N THR A 236 -9.18 -3.17 -1.70
CA THR A 236 -8.07 -2.22 -1.84
C THR A 236 -8.35 -1.14 -2.86
N LEU A 237 -8.02 0.11 -2.50
CA LEU A 237 -7.96 1.26 -3.40
C LEU A 237 -6.54 1.83 -3.43
N LEU A 238 -5.93 1.88 -4.61
CA LEU A 238 -4.67 2.59 -4.85
C LEU A 238 -4.95 3.80 -5.76
N ALA A 239 -4.82 5.02 -5.22
CA ALA A 239 -5.09 6.26 -5.93
C ALA A 239 -3.85 7.17 -6.00
N ALA A 240 -3.42 7.52 -7.21
CA ALA A 240 -2.22 8.34 -7.45
C ALA A 240 -0.94 7.75 -6.82
N VAL A 241 -0.81 6.42 -6.78
CA VAL A 241 0.31 5.71 -6.16
C VAL A 241 1.32 5.26 -7.22
N THR A 242 2.60 5.24 -6.87
CA THR A 242 3.61 4.51 -7.67
C THR A 242 3.90 3.15 -7.03
N VAL A 243 3.60 2.06 -7.72
CA VAL A 243 4.00 0.69 -7.36
C VAL A 243 5.14 0.28 -8.29
N ALA A 244 6.39 0.32 -7.80
CA ALA A 244 7.54 0.14 -8.69
C ALA A 244 8.71 -0.66 -8.14
N ARG A 245 9.43 -1.35 -9.05
CA ARG A 245 10.64 -2.13 -8.70
C ARG A 245 10.42 -3.16 -7.59
N ASN A 246 9.18 -3.60 -7.41
CA ASN A 246 8.88 -4.70 -6.51
C ASN A 246 9.11 -6.02 -7.24
N ARG A 247 9.41 -7.06 -6.47
CA ARG A 247 9.77 -8.36 -7.02
C ARG A 247 9.10 -9.50 -6.27
N THR A 248 8.69 -10.52 -7.02
CA THR A 248 8.47 -11.86 -6.48
C THR A 248 9.58 -12.81 -6.92
N THR A 249 9.98 -13.73 -6.05
CA THR A 249 11.06 -14.68 -6.37
C THR A 249 10.54 -15.87 -7.17
N ASN A 250 9.43 -16.49 -6.75
CA ASN A 250 8.97 -17.75 -7.33
C ASN A 250 7.53 -17.72 -7.91
N PHE A 251 6.74 -16.68 -7.62
CA PHE A 251 5.31 -16.64 -7.95
C PHE A 251 4.90 -15.33 -8.64
N GLU A 252 3.60 -15.05 -8.69
CA GLU A 252 2.98 -14.05 -9.54
C GLU A 252 2.95 -12.65 -8.90
N GLY A 253 2.74 -11.64 -9.74
CA GLY A 253 2.43 -10.29 -9.26
C GLY A 253 3.66 -9.60 -8.69
N GLY A 254 4.65 -9.34 -9.53
CA GLY A 254 5.88 -8.67 -9.12
C GLY A 254 5.60 -7.36 -8.39
N GLY A 255 4.65 -6.58 -8.93
CA GLY A 255 4.10 -5.39 -8.28
C GLY A 255 2.94 -5.74 -7.36
N ILE A 256 1.87 -6.27 -7.95
CA ILE A 256 0.60 -6.51 -7.27
C ILE A 256 0.09 -7.91 -7.62
N ALA A 257 -0.30 -8.68 -6.61
CA ALA A 257 -1.11 -9.87 -6.76
C ALA A 257 -2.46 -9.64 -6.08
N THR A 258 -3.55 -10.06 -6.73
CA THR A 258 -4.89 -10.02 -6.13
C THR A 258 -5.62 -11.32 -6.42
N SER A 259 -6.10 -11.99 -5.37
CA SER A 259 -6.65 -13.34 -5.46
C SER A 259 -8.07 -13.44 -4.88
N ALA A 260 -8.44 -12.51 -3.99
CA ALA A 260 -9.77 -12.35 -3.46
C ALA A 260 -10.04 -10.85 -3.19
N GLY A 261 -11.32 -10.48 -3.15
CA GLY A 261 -11.74 -9.09 -2.89
C GLY A 261 -11.50 -8.13 -4.06
N ASP A 262 -12.04 -6.92 -3.94
CA ASP A 262 -12.03 -5.91 -5.01
C ASP A 262 -10.74 -5.09 -4.97
N LEU A 263 -10.10 -4.89 -6.12
CA LEU A 263 -8.95 -4.00 -6.25
C LEU A 263 -9.24 -2.92 -7.27
N THR A 264 -9.19 -1.66 -6.84
CA THR A 264 -9.23 -0.50 -7.73
C THR A 264 -7.89 0.22 -7.75
N ILE A 265 -7.35 0.46 -8.94
CA ILE A 265 -6.14 1.25 -9.18
C ILE A 265 -6.55 2.45 -10.04
N ASN A 266 -6.33 3.67 -9.54
CA ASN A 266 -6.78 4.90 -10.19
C ASN A 266 -5.66 5.94 -10.29
N GLY A 267 -5.41 6.46 -11.49
CA GLY A 267 -4.44 7.54 -11.69
C GLY A 267 -3.02 7.19 -11.27
N SER A 268 -2.64 5.91 -11.30
CA SER A 268 -1.42 5.38 -10.67
C SER A 268 -0.37 4.95 -11.71
N ARG A 269 0.81 4.56 -11.22
CA ARG A 269 1.88 3.95 -12.05
C ARG A 269 2.27 2.59 -11.46
N VAL A 270 2.15 1.52 -12.26
CA VAL A 270 2.67 0.18 -11.92
C VAL A 270 3.83 -0.10 -12.85
N ALA A 271 5.07 0.02 -12.37
CA ALA A 271 6.22 0.02 -13.26
C ALA A 271 7.47 -0.70 -12.77
N GLU A 272 8.24 -1.26 -13.71
CA GLU A 272 9.55 -1.85 -13.43
C GLU A 272 9.49 -3.00 -12.40
N ASN A 273 8.32 -3.60 -12.19
CA ASN A 273 8.16 -4.72 -11.28
C ASN A 273 8.53 -6.04 -11.98
N THR A 274 9.01 -7.02 -11.22
CA THR A 274 9.48 -8.30 -11.76
C THR A 274 8.82 -9.49 -11.07
N ALA A 275 8.16 -10.36 -11.84
CA ALA A 275 7.57 -11.60 -11.31
C ALA A 275 8.42 -12.84 -11.59
N GLY A 276 8.51 -13.72 -10.60
CA GLY A 276 9.12 -15.05 -10.72
C GLY A 276 8.33 -15.99 -11.63
N SER A 277 7.01 -15.80 -11.75
CA SER A 277 6.15 -16.53 -12.69
C SER A 277 5.39 -15.57 -13.62
N PHE A 278 4.13 -15.26 -13.34
CA PHE A 278 3.22 -14.50 -14.19
C PHE A 278 2.94 -13.09 -13.64
N GLY A 279 2.49 -12.17 -14.50
CA GLY A 279 2.01 -10.87 -14.03
C GLY A 279 3.14 -10.02 -13.47
N GLY A 280 4.08 -9.58 -14.32
CA GLY A 280 5.22 -8.79 -13.89
C GLY A 280 4.79 -7.55 -13.12
N GLY A 281 3.81 -6.83 -13.66
CA GLY A 281 3.16 -5.70 -12.98
C GLY A 281 2.06 -6.15 -12.05
N ILE A 282 1.00 -6.74 -12.63
CA ILE A 282 -0.23 -7.11 -11.93
C ILE A 282 -0.58 -8.56 -12.26
N ALA A 283 -0.92 -9.36 -11.24
CA ALA A 283 -1.57 -10.65 -11.41
C ALA A 283 -2.95 -10.64 -10.75
N ASN A 284 -4.00 -10.89 -11.55
CA ASN A 284 -5.35 -11.08 -11.06
C ASN A 284 -5.72 -12.57 -11.12
N MET A 285 -5.76 -13.18 -9.94
CA MET A 285 -5.98 -14.61 -9.73
C MET A 285 -7.42 -14.95 -9.35
N GLY A 286 -8.31 -13.96 -9.21
CA GLY A 286 -9.70 -14.21 -8.79
C GLY A 286 -10.54 -13.00 -8.40
N SER A 287 -10.00 -11.78 -8.46
CA SER A 287 -10.64 -10.55 -7.99
C SER A 287 -11.46 -9.84 -9.07
N ALA A 288 -12.31 -8.90 -8.64
CA ALA A 288 -12.79 -7.82 -9.50
C ALA A 288 -11.76 -6.69 -9.51
N LEU A 289 -10.92 -6.67 -10.54
CA LEU A 289 -9.88 -5.67 -10.75
C LEU A 289 -10.40 -4.54 -11.64
N ARG A 290 -10.26 -3.30 -11.16
CA ARG A 290 -10.58 -2.10 -11.92
C ARG A 290 -9.35 -1.20 -12.00
N VAL A 291 -8.84 -1.00 -13.21
CA VAL A 291 -7.69 -0.13 -13.49
C VAL A 291 -8.22 1.07 -14.28
N LEU A 292 -7.89 2.28 -13.82
CA LEU A 292 -8.36 3.53 -14.40
C LEU A 292 -7.24 4.54 -14.52
N ALA A 293 -7.13 5.19 -15.68
CA ALA A 293 -6.18 6.28 -15.94
C ALA A 293 -4.75 5.97 -15.44
N THR A 294 -4.34 4.70 -15.51
CA THR A 294 -3.12 4.17 -14.91
C THR A 294 -2.15 3.73 -16.00
N THR A 295 -0.86 3.91 -15.73
CA THR A 295 0.21 3.41 -16.60
C THR A 295 0.82 2.14 -16.02
N VAL A 296 0.75 1.05 -16.77
CA VAL A 296 1.40 -0.25 -16.47
C VAL A 296 2.59 -0.39 -17.42
N SER A 297 3.82 -0.18 -16.93
CA SER A 297 4.97 -0.08 -17.83
C SER A 297 6.28 -0.69 -17.37
N GLY A 298 7.05 -1.26 -18.30
CA GLY A 298 8.41 -1.73 -17.98
C GLY A 298 8.44 -2.93 -17.04
N ASN A 299 7.31 -3.60 -16.82
CA ASN A 299 7.24 -4.74 -15.92
C ASN A 299 7.67 -6.02 -16.64
N THR A 300 8.25 -6.97 -15.90
CA THR A 300 8.80 -8.21 -16.46
C THR A 300 8.21 -9.43 -15.76
N ALA A 301 7.66 -10.37 -16.52
CA ALA A 301 7.29 -11.69 -16.05
C ALA A 301 8.29 -12.73 -16.60
N THR A 302 8.72 -13.67 -15.75
CA THR A 302 9.55 -14.80 -16.21
C THR A 302 8.76 -15.73 -17.12
N LEU A 303 7.46 -15.87 -16.88
CA LEU A 303 6.51 -16.56 -17.74
C LEU A 303 5.70 -15.53 -18.55
N ASN A 304 4.37 -15.50 -18.39
CA ASN A 304 3.49 -14.72 -19.24
C ASN A 304 2.86 -13.53 -18.50
N GLY A 305 2.35 -12.56 -19.27
CA GLY A 305 1.68 -11.39 -18.69
C GLY A 305 2.68 -10.40 -18.11
N GLY A 306 3.55 -9.83 -18.94
CA GLY A 306 4.59 -8.91 -18.47
C GLY A 306 3.99 -7.71 -17.73
N GLY A 307 2.96 -7.08 -18.31
CA GLY A 307 2.21 -6.01 -17.67
C GLY A 307 1.14 -6.56 -16.73
N LEU A 308 0.21 -7.35 -17.27
CA LEU A 308 -0.91 -7.93 -16.54
C LEU A 308 -1.11 -9.40 -16.90
N PHE A 309 -1.30 -10.23 -15.87
CA PHE A 309 -1.79 -11.59 -15.99
C PHE A 309 -3.21 -11.69 -15.41
N GLN A 310 -4.13 -12.29 -16.17
CA GLN A 310 -5.54 -12.48 -15.81
C GLN A 310 -5.89 -13.96 -15.85
N HIS A 311 -6.08 -14.55 -14.66
CA HIS A 311 -6.39 -15.97 -14.51
C HIS A 311 -7.85 -16.25 -14.19
N ALA A 312 -8.45 -15.49 -13.27
CA ALA A 312 -9.85 -15.64 -12.89
C ALA A 312 -10.44 -14.31 -12.41
N GLY A 313 -11.76 -14.26 -12.21
CA GLY A 313 -12.47 -13.02 -11.87
C GLY A 313 -12.67 -12.11 -13.09
N THR A 314 -12.66 -10.80 -12.86
CA THR A 314 -12.90 -9.79 -13.89
C THR A 314 -11.85 -8.69 -13.84
N THR A 315 -11.43 -8.21 -15.02
CA THR A 315 -10.57 -7.05 -15.15
C THR A 315 -11.23 -6.01 -16.05
N GLN A 316 -11.33 -4.77 -15.60
CA GLN A 316 -11.76 -3.64 -16.40
C GLN A 316 -10.66 -2.59 -16.41
N MET A 317 -10.19 -2.26 -17.62
CA MET A 317 -9.18 -1.22 -17.86
C MET A 317 -9.84 -0.07 -18.60
N ILE A 318 -9.79 1.14 -18.04
CA ILE A 318 -10.43 2.34 -18.59
C ILE A 318 -9.43 3.50 -18.68
N GLY A 319 -9.11 3.92 -19.91
CA GLY A 319 -8.22 5.06 -20.14
C GLY A 319 -6.77 4.76 -19.74
N ASP A 320 -6.37 3.49 -19.73
CA ASP A 320 -5.05 3.06 -19.27
C ASP A 320 -4.02 3.01 -20.39
N THR A 321 -2.74 2.94 -20.01
CA THR A 321 -1.63 2.67 -20.91
C THR A 321 -0.84 1.46 -20.43
N VAL A 322 -0.71 0.44 -21.27
CA VAL A 322 0.09 -0.77 -21.00
C VAL A 322 1.23 -0.84 -22.01
N THR A 323 2.46 -0.54 -21.58
CA THR A 323 3.58 -0.37 -22.52
C THR A 323 4.95 -0.79 -22.02
N GLY A 324 5.82 -1.25 -22.92
CA GLY A 324 7.20 -1.61 -22.59
C GLY A 324 7.32 -2.78 -21.63
N ASN A 325 6.27 -3.58 -21.45
CA ASN A 325 6.30 -4.74 -20.58
C ASN A 325 6.83 -5.98 -21.31
N THR A 326 7.47 -6.88 -20.56
CA THR A 326 8.15 -8.07 -21.09
C THR A 326 7.65 -9.36 -20.45
N ALA A 327 7.33 -10.36 -21.26
CA ALA A 327 7.03 -11.72 -20.84
C ALA A 327 8.03 -12.71 -21.45
N ASN A 328 8.85 -13.35 -20.63
CA ASN A 328 9.89 -14.27 -21.09
C ASN A 328 9.36 -15.68 -21.41
N GLY A 329 8.13 -15.99 -21.01
CA GLY A 329 7.40 -17.23 -21.32
C GLY A 329 6.78 -17.28 -22.72
N GLY A 330 6.89 -16.18 -23.49
CA GLY A 330 6.49 -16.13 -24.90
C GLY A 330 5.09 -15.59 -25.16
N GLN A 331 4.31 -15.25 -24.14
CA GLN A 331 2.93 -14.79 -24.31
C GLN A 331 2.55 -13.61 -23.43
N GLY A 332 1.74 -12.71 -23.99
CA GLY A 332 1.18 -11.53 -23.34
C GLY A 332 2.26 -10.64 -22.73
N GLY A 333 3.13 -10.06 -23.55
CA GLY A 333 4.07 -9.04 -23.06
C GLY A 333 3.33 -7.93 -22.32
N GLY A 334 2.25 -7.42 -22.92
CA GLY A 334 1.34 -6.48 -22.27
C GLY A 334 0.39 -7.19 -21.34
N ILE A 335 -0.54 -7.96 -21.92
CA ILE A 335 -1.61 -8.65 -21.21
C ILE A 335 -1.64 -10.13 -21.61
N PHE A 336 -1.63 -11.02 -20.62
CA PHE A 336 -1.91 -12.44 -20.83
C PHE A 336 -3.19 -12.82 -20.07
N THR A 337 -4.08 -13.58 -20.70
CA THR A 337 -5.25 -14.16 -20.03
C THR A 337 -5.42 -15.63 -20.40
N ASP A 338 -5.58 -16.47 -19.38
CA ASP A 338 -5.91 -17.89 -19.52
C ASP A 338 -7.26 -18.25 -18.86
N GLY A 339 -7.91 -17.29 -18.22
CA GLY A 339 -9.27 -17.40 -17.70
C GLY A 339 -9.84 -16.08 -17.19
N GLY A 340 -11.06 -16.13 -16.64
CA GLY A 340 -11.80 -14.93 -16.24
C GLY A 340 -12.23 -14.06 -17.43
N THR A 341 -12.44 -12.77 -17.19
CA THR A 341 -12.84 -11.82 -18.25
C THR A 341 -12.03 -10.54 -18.18
N ILE A 342 -11.81 -9.92 -19.34
CA ILE A 342 -11.16 -8.62 -19.44
C ILE A 342 -11.91 -7.71 -20.41
N SER A 343 -12.02 -6.44 -20.04
CA SER A 343 -12.58 -5.39 -20.91
C SER A 343 -11.64 -4.20 -20.97
N LEU A 344 -11.40 -3.72 -22.18
CA LEU A 344 -10.56 -2.56 -22.46
C LEU A 344 -11.44 -1.44 -23.04
N ALA A 345 -11.44 -0.28 -22.40
CA ALA A 345 -12.18 0.89 -22.86
C ALA A 345 -11.27 2.12 -22.88
N ALA A 346 -11.03 2.68 -24.06
CA ALA A 346 -10.07 3.79 -24.23
C ALA A 346 -8.66 3.48 -23.68
N THR A 347 -8.31 2.20 -23.56
CA THR A 347 -7.01 1.72 -23.08
C THR A 347 -6.10 1.43 -24.27
N THR A 348 -4.83 1.83 -24.17
CA THR A 348 -3.81 1.57 -25.19
C THR A 348 -2.84 0.51 -24.71
N VAL A 349 -2.70 -0.59 -25.46
CA VAL A 349 -1.71 -1.65 -25.22
C VAL A 349 -0.72 -1.68 -26.38
N SER A 350 0.52 -1.25 -26.15
CA SER A 350 1.50 -1.10 -27.24
C SER A 350 2.95 -1.19 -26.78
N GLY A 351 3.86 -1.59 -27.67
CA GLY A 351 5.30 -1.63 -27.38
C GLY A 351 5.70 -2.68 -26.34
N ASN A 352 4.88 -3.71 -26.13
CA ASN A 352 5.19 -4.83 -25.23
C ASN A 352 5.83 -6.02 -25.98
N ASN A 353 6.64 -6.81 -25.29
CA ASN A 353 7.41 -7.94 -25.82
C ASN A 353 6.99 -9.26 -25.14
N PRO A 354 6.69 -10.34 -25.88
CA PRO A 354 6.75 -10.48 -27.34
C PRO A 354 5.53 -9.96 -28.10
N ASN A 355 4.41 -9.72 -27.41
CA ASN A 355 3.15 -9.31 -28.02
C ASN A 355 2.31 -8.47 -27.05
N GLN A 356 1.27 -7.84 -27.58
CA GLN A 356 0.44 -6.89 -26.84
C GLN A 356 -0.56 -7.63 -25.93
N CYS A 357 -1.41 -8.47 -26.51
CA CYS A 357 -2.37 -9.28 -25.77
C CYS A 357 -2.40 -10.72 -26.28
N VAL A 358 -2.47 -11.68 -25.36
CA VAL A 358 -2.70 -13.09 -25.68
C VAL A 358 -3.76 -13.68 -24.74
N PRO A 359 -4.84 -14.27 -25.27
CA PRO A 359 -5.31 -14.18 -26.66
C PRO A 359 -5.56 -12.73 -27.11
N ALA A 360 -5.85 -12.53 -28.39
CA ALA A 360 -6.25 -11.23 -28.91
C ALA A 360 -7.52 -10.74 -28.21
N LEU A 361 -7.51 -9.49 -27.74
CA LEU A 361 -8.61 -8.87 -27.01
C LEU A 361 -9.17 -7.72 -27.85
N ALA A 362 -10.48 -7.48 -27.80
CA ALA A 362 -11.04 -6.30 -28.46
C ALA A 362 -10.46 -5.02 -27.81
N GLY A 363 -9.92 -4.12 -28.64
CA GLY A 363 -9.20 -2.92 -28.16
C GLY A 363 -7.70 -3.13 -27.92
N CYS A 364 -7.21 -4.32 -28.25
CA CYS A 364 -5.82 -4.70 -28.39
C CYS A 364 -5.62 -5.35 -29.78
#